data_AF-A0A6J7IDC3-F1
#
_entry.id   AF-A0A6J7IDC3-F1
#
_cell.length_a   1.000
_cell.length_b   1.000
_cell.length_c   1.000
_cell.angle_alpha   90.00
_cell.angle_beta   90.00
_cell.angle_gamma   90.00
#
_symmetry.space_group_name_H-M   'P 1'
#
loop_
_entity.id
_entity.type
_entity.pdbx_description
1 polymer ?
#
loop_
_entity_poly.entity_id
_entity_poly.type
_entity_poly.pdbx_seq_one_letter_code
_entity_poly.pdbx_strand_id
1 'polypeptide(L)' 'MTTAIDASDHLDAKFASLRAHATQVSVDGGFFALSNNMGSKALGVEYFQLVGGRASGPLDSEGRETDLFAGV' A
#
# COMPACT_ATOMS: atom_id res chain seq x y z
N MET A 1 -2.41 -12.24 -4.34
CA MET A 1 -1.79 -10.95 -4.70
C MET A 1 -0.65 -11.25 -5.63
N THR A 2 -0.65 -10.64 -6.81
CA THR A 2 0.36 -10.89 -7.87
C THR A 2 1.45 -9.83 -7.87
N THR A 3 1.29 -8.77 -7.09
CA THR A 3 2.14 -7.58 -7.14
C THR A 3 2.29 -7.05 -5.72
N ALA A 4 3.50 -6.64 -5.35
CA ALA A 4 3.82 -6.06 -4.06
C ALA A 4 4.71 -4.83 -4.28
N ILE A 5 4.19 -3.65 -3.93
CA ILE A 5 4.90 -2.38 -4.09
C ILE A 5 5.40 -1.94 -2.71
N ASP A 6 6.71 -1.94 -2.51
CA ASP A 6 7.32 -1.37 -1.31
C ASP A 6 7.44 0.15 -1.47
N ALA A 7 6.62 0.86 -0.70
CA ALA A 7 6.59 2.31 -0.58
C ALA A 7 6.91 2.75 0.87
N SER A 8 7.71 1.96 1.60
CA SER A 8 8.08 2.26 2.99
C SER A 8 8.71 3.65 3.15
N ASP A 9 9.47 4.12 2.16
CA ASP A 9 10.08 5.44 2.11
C ASP A 9 9.05 6.60 2.03
N HIS A 10 7.79 6.28 1.73
CA HIS A 10 6.70 7.26 1.59
C HIS A 10 5.68 7.19 2.73
N LEU A 11 5.96 6.46 3.81
CA LEU A 11 5.05 6.31 4.96
C LEU A 11 4.67 7.66 5.59
N ASP A 12 5.60 8.61 5.70
CA ASP A 12 5.33 9.92 6.28
C ASP A 12 4.30 10.71 5.46
N ALA A 13 4.45 10.69 4.13
CA ALA A 13 3.49 11.31 3.22
C ALA A 13 2.11 10.64 3.30
N LYS A 14 2.08 9.30 3.40
CA LYS A 14 0.85 8.54 3.60
C LYS A 14 0.14 8.93 4.89
N PHE A 15 0.86 9.00 6.01
CA PHE A 15 0.28 9.44 7.29
C PHE A 15 -0.16 10.91 7.27
N ALA A 16 0.58 11.81 6.63
CA ALA A 16 0.15 13.19 6.46
C ALA A 16 -1.17 13.29 5.70
N SER A 17 -1.32 12.51 4.62
CA SER A 17 -2.58 12.39 3.87
C SER A 17 -3.72 11.85 4.74
N LEU A 18 -3.50 10.78 5.51
CA LEU A 18 -4.52 10.22 6.40
C LEU A 18 -4.96 11.23 7.47
N ARG A 19 -4.04 12.00 8.07
CA ARG A 19 -4.36 13.05 9.05
C ARG A 19 -5.19 14.18 8.46
N ALA A 20 -5.00 14.52 7.19
CA ALA A 20 -5.80 15.53 6.51
C ALA A 20 -7.27 15.12 6.34
N HIS A 21 -7.57 13.82 6.39
CA HIS A 21 -8.93 13.27 6.28
C HIS A 21 -9.56 12.98 7.66
N ALA A 22 -9.42 13.92 8.60
CA ALA A 22 -9.78 13.73 10.01
C ALA A 22 -11.26 13.35 10.28
N THR A 23 -12.19 13.69 9.38
CA THR A 23 -13.60 13.29 9.53
C THR A 23 -13.84 11.82 9.20
N GLN A 24 -12.91 11.18 8.51
CA GLN A 24 -13.02 9.80 8.01
C GLN A 24 -12.04 8.85 8.72
N VAL A 25 -10.90 9.36 9.19
CA VAL A 25 -9.79 8.57 9.73
C VAL A 25 -9.24 9.21 11.01
N SER A 26 -9.06 8.39 12.05
CA SER A 26 -8.29 8.77 13.24
C SER A 26 -6.90 8.17 13.15
N VAL A 27 -5.85 8.97 13.40
CA VAL A 27 -4.45 8.56 13.36
C VAL A 27 -3.80 8.80 14.71
N ASP A 28 -3.30 7.75 15.35
CA ASP A 28 -2.55 7.82 16.61
C ASP A 28 -1.35 6.85 16.58
N GLY A 29 -0.18 7.32 17.03
CA GLY A 29 1.00 6.45 17.25
C GLY A 29 1.47 5.58 16.07
N GLY A 30 1.17 5.92 14.82
CA GLY A 30 1.50 5.07 13.65
C GLY A 30 0.43 4.03 13.29
N PHE A 31 -0.73 4.10 13.93
CA PHE A 31 -1.93 3.34 13.59
C PHE A 31 -2.98 4.29 13.01
N PHE A 32 -3.77 3.79 12.06
CA PHE A 32 -5.01 4.45 11.69
C PHE A 32 -6.18 3.54 12.02
N ALA A 33 -7.24 4.13 12.55
CA ALA A 33 -8.53 3.46 12.75
C ALA A 33 -9.54 4.10 11.81
N LEU A 34 -10.25 3.25 11.06
CA LEU A 34 -11.47 3.63 10.37
C LEU A 34 -12.62 3.71 11.37
N SER A 35 -13.80 4.16 10.93
CA SER A 35 -15.00 4.34 11.77
C SER A 35 -15.48 3.09 12.54
N ASN A 36 -14.89 1.93 12.26
CA ASN A 36 -15.14 0.66 12.95
C ASN A 36 -14.18 0.39 14.12
N ASN A 37 -13.32 1.34 14.51
CA ASN A 37 -12.33 1.22 15.60
C ASN A 37 -11.33 0.06 15.46
N MET A 38 -11.16 -0.51 14.27
CA MET A 38 -10.12 -1.50 14.02
C MET A 38 -8.83 -0.80 13.58
N GLY A 39 -7.83 -0.77 14.47
CA GLY A 39 -6.51 -0.24 14.16
C GLY A 39 -5.81 -1.11 13.11
N SER A 40 -5.41 -0.50 12.00
CA SER A 40 -4.55 -1.13 10.99
C SER A 40 -3.19 -0.44 11.00
N LYS A 41 -2.11 -1.23 10.93
CA LYS A 41 -0.77 -0.69 10.72
C LYS A 41 -0.74 -0.06 9.32
N ALA A 42 -0.25 1.17 9.19
CA ALA A 42 0.06 1.67 7.85
C ALA A 42 1.17 0.78 7.27
N LEU A 43 0.81 -0.04 6.29
CA LEU A 43 1.74 -0.94 5.63
C LEU A 43 2.59 -0.10 4.67
N GLY A 44 3.92 -0.30 4.74
CA GLY A 44 4.88 0.22 3.77
C GLY A 44 4.76 -0.51 2.44
N VAL A 45 4.29 -1.76 2.45
CA VAL A 45 4.01 -2.54 1.23
C VAL A 45 2.53 -2.53 0.92
N GLU A 46 2.19 -2.18 -0.31
CA GLU A 46 0.83 -2.27 -0.85
C GLU A 46 0.74 -3.41 -1.87
N TYR A 47 -0.31 -4.21 -1.77
CA TYR A 47 -0.48 -5.40 -2.60
C TYR A 47 -1.57 -5.18 -3.63
N PHE A 48 -1.30 -5.63 -4.86
CA PHE A 48 -2.22 -5.53 -5.98
C PHE A 48 -2.47 -6.91 -6.61
N GLN A 49 -3.53 -6.96 -7.41
CA GLN A 49 -3.92 -8.11 -8.20
C GLN A 49 -3.98 -7.68 -9.66
N LEU A 50 -3.20 -8.34 -10.51
CA LEU A 50 -3.29 -8.23 -11.95
C LEU A 50 -4.60 -8.89 -12.40
N VAL A 51 -5.53 -8.08 -12.90
CA VAL A 51 -6.86 -8.52 -13.35
C VAL A 51 -6.98 -8.63 -14.87
N GLY A 52 -5.99 -8.13 -15.61
CA GLY A 52 -5.91 -8.20 -17.06
C GLY A 52 -4.52 -7.76 -17.54
N GLY A 53 -4.11 -8.26 -18.72
CA GLY A 53 -2.75 -8.10 -19.22
C GLY A 53 -1.84 -9.27 -18.85
N ARG A 54 -0.52 -9.06 -18.96
CA ARG A 54 0.49 -10.07 -18.66
C ARG A 54 1.50 -9.48 -17.68
N ALA A 55 1.78 -10.22 -16.61
CA ALA A 55 2.80 -9.83 -15.66
C ALA A 55 4.17 -9.67 -16.34
N SER A 56 4.91 -8.63 -15.97
CA SER A 56 6.23 -8.35 -16.52
C SER A 56 7.30 -8.23 -15.41
N GLY A 57 8.53 -8.56 -15.77
CA GLY A 57 9.65 -8.58 -14.83
C GLY A 57 10.31 -7.22 -14.62
N PRO A 58 11.15 -7.09 -13.57
CA PRO A 58 11.58 -8.14 -12.66
C PRO A 58 10.53 -8.51 -11.58
N LEU A 59 10.43 -9.81 -11.28
CA LEU A 59 9.57 -10.33 -10.21
C LEU A 59 10.39 -10.53 -8.92
N ASP A 60 9.75 -10.40 -7.76
CA ASP A 60 10.35 -10.70 -6.47
C ASP A 60 10.54 -12.23 -6.23
N SER A 61 11.09 -12.60 -5.09
CA SER A 61 11.33 -14.01 -4.71
C SER A 61 10.05 -14.84 -4.54
N GLU A 62 8.89 -14.20 -4.42
CA GLU A 62 7.57 -14.85 -4.35
C GLU A 62 6.87 -14.84 -5.73
N GLY A 63 7.55 -14.39 -6.79
CA GLY A 63 7.01 -14.33 -8.14
C GLY A 63 6.03 -13.17 -8.37
N ARG A 64 6.10 -12.11 -7.56
CA ARG A 64 5.23 -10.94 -7.66
C ARG A 64 5.90 -9.80 -8.41
N GLU A 65 5.11 -9.02 -9.15
CA GLU A 65 5.58 -7.77 -9.74
C GLU A 65 5.96 -6.79 -8.62
N THR A 66 7.01 -6.00 -8.87
CA THR A 66 7.51 -4.95 -7.93
C THR A 66 7.31 -3.54 -8.47
N ASP A 67 6.81 -3.43 -9.70
CA ASP A 67 6.49 -2.19 -10.39
C ASP A 67 5.22 -2.41 -11.24
N LEU A 68 4.21 -1.57 -11.04
CA LEU A 68 2.94 -1.62 -11.78
C LEU A 68 3.12 -1.24 -13.26
N PHE A 69 4.23 -0.58 -13.61
CA PHE A 69 4.55 -0.17 -14.97
C PHE A 69 5.54 -1.11 -15.65
N ALA A 70 5.89 -2.23 -15.01
CA ALA A 70 6.78 -3.22 -15.63
C ALA A 70 6.24 -3.66 -17.00
N GLY A 71 7.05 -3.55 -18.04
CA GLY A 71 6.71 -3.99 -19.41
C GLY A 71 5.73 -3.10 -20.19
N VAL A 72 5.40 -1.91 -19.67
CA VAL A 72 4.69 -0.84 -20.40
C VAL A 72 5.65 -0.04 -21.28
#